data_AF-A0A8J5D1Y9-F1
#
_entry.id   AF-A0A8J5D1Y9-F1
#
_cell.length_a   1.000
_cell.length_b   1.000
_cell.length_c   1.000
_cell.angle_alpha   90.00
_cell.angle_beta   90.00
_cell.angle_gamma   90.00
#
_symmetry.space_group_name_H-M   'P 1'
#
loop_
_entity.id
_entity.type
_entity.pdbx_description
1 polymer ?
#
loop_
_entity_poly.entity_id
_entity_poly.type
_entity_poly.pdbx_seq_one_letter_code
_entity_poly.pdbx_strand_id
1 'polypeptide(L)'
;MPVSPLPRQILRLLNLVKEGAADTWGEGGDVTPNTPAFPNIVGYLLGWKLTLNALTLTSDSNHNQYCAYLRNKGYIPSLLNNLFSLMPLQPFLNSGSCGSSGSDKQPTFFTTPLLIRPAGMATARLIPHLACHVYHSAVSGVPAAIRGWYMALDRPSQALVDSFTTCFVSPLVVQQEMATLGRSVEVLGDMVVRCRPAAREVVALYTVDEARMELILRLAVNHPLGSVQVEDHKRIGVSLAQWRNWLLGLRTMLSHRNTPLLRSLAFWKQNVDQKFRGVEECYICYYVLHGTNHQLPKLLCRTCKKKFHSACLYKWFNSSNNSTCPLCRSLF
;
A
#
# COMPACT_ATOMS: atom_id res chain seq x y z
N MET A 1 0.79 -0.33 -27.69
CA MET A 1 0.14 0.99 -27.82
C MET A 1 1.22 2.05 -27.72
N PRO A 2 1.25 3.06 -28.61
CA PRO A 2 2.18 4.18 -28.49
C PRO A 2 1.90 4.91 -27.17
N VAL A 3 2.96 5.22 -26.42
CA VAL A 3 2.90 5.94 -25.15
C VAL A 3 2.32 7.32 -25.42
N SER A 4 1.25 7.68 -24.74
CA SER A 4 0.70 9.05 -24.79
C SER A 4 1.83 10.04 -24.49
N PRO A 5 2.02 11.10 -25.29
CA PRO A 5 3.10 12.04 -25.05
C PRO A 5 2.96 12.63 -23.65
N LEU A 6 4.04 12.54 -22.86
CA LEU A 6 4.14 13.19 -21.56
C LEU A 6 3.75 14.68 -21.72
N PRO A 7 2.97 15.26 -20.78
CA PRO A 7 2.65 16.66 -20.79
C PRO A 7 3.92 17.50 -20.94
N ARG A 8 3.87 18.53 -21.81
CA ARG A 8 5.04 19.39 -22.10
C ARG A 8 5.69 19.96 -20.83
N GLN A 9 4.89 20.22 -19.79
CA GLN A 9 5.38 20.70 -18.50
C GLN A 9 6.20 19.64 -17.75
N ILE A 10 5.74 18.38 -17.73
CA ILE A 10 6.50 17.27 -17.14
C ILE A 10 7.79 17.04 -17.93
N LEU A 11 7.75 17.07 -19.27
CA LEU A 11 8.96 16.96 -20.09
C LEU A 11 9.97 18.08 -19.82
N ARG A 12 9.51 19.33 -19.62
CA ARG A 12 10.39 20.43 -19.22
C ARG A 12 11.04 20.19 -17.86
N LEU A 13 10.29 19.72 -16.87
CA LEU A 13 10.85 19.35 -15.56
C LEU A 13 11.85 18.21 -15.65
N LEU A 14 11.58 17.21 -16.50
CA LEU A 14 12.48 16.07 -16.72
C LEU A 14 13.76 16.47 -17.47
N ASN A 15 13.68 17.43 -18.39
CA ASN A 15 14.87 17.97 -19.06
C ASN A 15 15.76 18.73 -18.07
N LEU A 16 15.17 19.54 -17.18
CA LEU A 16 15.91 20.21 -16.09
C LEU A 16 16.59 19.18 -15.17
N VAL A 17 15.88 18.10 -14.84
CA VAL A 17 16.45 16.97 -14.07
C VAL A 17 17.60 16.30 -14.81
N LYS A 18 17.48 16.10 -16.14
CA LYS A 18 18.50 15.46 -16.96
C LYS A 18 19.76 16.33 -17.06
N GLU A 19 19.60 17.63 -17.25
CA GLU A 19 20.71 18.59 -17.28
C GLU A 19 21.45 18.62 -15.94
N GLY A 20 20.74 18.61 -14.81
CA GLY A 20 21.34 18.55 -13.47
C GLY A 20 21.92 17.19 -13.05
N ALA A 21 21.61 16.11 -13.78
CA ALA A 21 22.11 14.75 -13.51
C ALA A 21 23.38 14.40 -14.29
N ALA A 22 23.71 15.15 -15.34
CA ALA A 22 24.88 14.90 -16.18
C ALA A 22 26.21 15.13 -15.44
N ASP A 23 26.16 15.94 -14.37
CA ASP A 23 27.26 16.12 -13.44
C ASP A 23 27.13 15.09 -12.32
N THR A 24 27.91 14.02 -12.36
CA THR A 24 28.12 13.17 -11.18
C THR A 24 28.84 14.00 -10.13
N TRP A 25 28.08 14.55 -9.18
CA TRP A 25 28.59 15.34 -8.06
C TRP A 25 29.57 14.48 -7.25
N GLY A 26 30.87 14.69 -7.50
CA GLY A 26 31.97 13.89 -6.97
C GLY A 26 32.09 13.95 -5.45
N GLU A 27 32.72 12.91 -4.92
CA GLU A 27 33.03 12.59 -3.52
C GLU A 27 33.14 13.78 -2.55
N GLY A 28 32.27 13.77 -1.53
CA GLY A 28 32.64 14.15 -0.16
C GLY A 28 33.02 15.61 0.14
N GLY A 29 32.82 16.55 -0.79
CA GLY A 29 32.97 17.98 -0.50
C GLY A 29 31.72 18.55 0.16
N ASP A 30 31.85 19.27 1.27
CA ASP A 30 30.74 20.02 1.88
C ASP A 30 30.22 21.06 0.86
N VAL A 31 29.10 20.73 0.19
CA VAL A 31 28.44 21.65 -0.75
C VAL A 31 27.78 22.76 0.05
N THR A 32 28.52 23.86 0.22
CA THR A 32 28.02 25.06 0.92
C THR A 32 27.29 26.00 -0.04
N PRO A 33 26.39 26.88 0.47
CA PRO A 33 25.63 27.83 -0.34
C PRO A 33 26.44 28.71 -1.29
N ASN A 34 27.73 28.89 -1.02
CA ASN A 34 28.63 29.76 -1.80
C ASN A 34 29.33 29.02 -2.95
N THR A 35 29.10 27.71 -3.10
CA THR A 35 29.70 26.92 -4.18
C THR A 35 28.84 26.99 -5.45
N PRO A 36 29.44 26.99 -6.66
CA PRO A 36 28.68 27.00 -7.92
C PRO A 36 27.83 25.74 -8.10
N ALA A 37 28.17 24.64 -7.42
CA ALA A 37 27.42 23.39 -7.41
C ALA A 37 26.09 23.50 -6.65
N PHE A 38 26.02 24.34 -5.61
CA PHE A 38 24.86 24.46 -4.73
C PHE A 38 23.55 24.79 -5.45
N PRO A 39 23.45 25.86 -6.27
CA PRO A 39 22.20 26.19 -6.98
C PRO A 39 21.77 25.09 -7.96
N ASN A 40 22.73 24.41 -8.59
CA ASN A 40 22.44 23.31 -9.52
C ASN A 40 21.84 22.10 -8.80
N ILE A 41 22.41 21.71 -7.65
CA ILE A 41 21.87 20.62 -6.81
C ILE A 41 20.48 20.98 -6.28
N VAL A 42 20.29 22.21 -5.80
CA VAL A 42 18.98 22.68 -5.34
C VAL A 42 17.96 22.66 -6.48
N GLY A 43 18.32 23.15 -7.66
CA GLY A 43 17.47 23.12 -8.87
C GLY A 43 17.09 21.69 -9.27
N TYR A 44 18.06 20.77 -9.26
CA TYR A 44 17.85 19.35 -9.52
C TYR A 44 16.85 18.72 -8.54
N LEU A 45 17.04 18.93 -7.22
CA LEU A 45 16.16 18.39 -6.18
C LEU A 45 14.74 18.98 -6.28
N LEU A 46 14.62 20.27 -6.58
CA LEU A 46 13.32 20.92 -6.79
C LEU A 46 12.62 20.41 -8.05
N GLY A 47 13.35 20.20 -9.14
CA GLY A 47 12.83 19.58 -10.36
C GLY A 47 12.23 18.21 -10.08
N TRP A 48 12.92 17.38 -9.28
CA TRP A 48 12.38 16.10 -8.83
C TRP A 48 11.20 16.23 -7.89
N LYS A 49 11.24 17.15 -6.92
CA LYS A 49 10.11 17.39 -6.01
C LYS A 49 8.85 17.74 -6.77
N LEU A 50 8.95 18.64 -7.77
CA LEU A 50 7.86 19.03 -8.64
C LEU A 50 7.39 17.86 -9.52
N THR A 51 8.33 17.10 -10.10
CA THR A 51 8.00 15.93 -10.93
C THR A 51 7.22 14.88 -10.15
N LEU A 52 7.71 14.50 -8.96
CA LEU A 52 7.06 13.51 -8.10
C LEU A 52 5.69 14.00 -7.61
N ASN A 53 5.55 15.29 -7.28
CA ASN A 53 4.27 15.88 -6.93
C ASN A 53 3.29 15.91 -8.12
N ALA A 54 3.78 16.18 -9.33
CA ALA A 54 2.95 16.12 -10.53
C ALA A 54 2.42 14.70 -10.76
N LEU A 55 3.21 13.66 -10.51
CA LEU A 55 2.76 12.26 -10.62
C LEU A 55 1.59 11.94 -9.70
N THR A 56 1.53 12.54 -8.49
CA THR A 56 0.41 12.29 -7.56
C THR A 56 -0.91 12.93 -8.01
N LEU A 57 -0.86 13.87 -8.95
CA LEU A 57 -2.04 14.55 -9.50
C LEU A 57 -2.56 13.90 -10.80
N THR A 58 -1.86 12.89 -11.31
CA THR A 58 -2.23 12.22 -12.58
C THR A 58 -3.23 11.09 -12.36
N SER A 59 -4.01 10.75 -13.39
CA SER A 59 -4.86 9.56 -13.38
C SER A 59 -4.02 8.28 -13.28
N ASP A 60 -4.59 7.18 -12.76
CA ASP A 60 -3.86 5.91 -12.59
C ASP A 60 -3.18 5.42 -13.88
N SER A 61 -3.84 5.57 -15.03
CA SER A 61 -3.28 5.17 -16.33
C SER A 61 -2.04 5.98 -16.68
N ASN A 62 -2.12 7.32 -16.55
CA ASN A 62 -1.01 8.22 -16.84
C ASN A 62 0.12 8.04 -15.83
N HIS A 63 -0.21 7.90 -14.54
CA HIS A 63 0.74 7.62 -13.48
C HIS A 63 1.60 6.38 -13.81
N ASN A 64 0.96 5.28 -14.20
CA ASN A 64 1.65 4.05 -14.59
C ASN A 64 2.56 4.23 -15.83
N GLN A 65 2.09 4.95 -16.85
CA GLN A 65 2.88 5.24 -18.05
C GLN A 65 4.10 6.10 -17.73
N TYR A 66 3.94 7.13 -16.91
CA TYR A 66 5.02 8.05 -16.56
C TYR A 66 6.05 7.36 -15.66
N CYS A 67 5.61 6.55 -14.69
CA CYS A 67 6.52 5.71 -13.89
C CYS A 67 7.31 4.74 -14.75
N ALA A 68 6.66 4.10 -15.73
CA ALA A 68 7.34 3.22 -16.68
C ALA A 68 8.38 3.98 -17.52
N TYR A 69 8.06 5.20 -17.97
CA TYR A 69 9.01 6.04 -18.69
C TYR A 69 10.24 6.40 -17.85
N LEU A 70 10.04 6.87 -16.60
CA LEU A 70 11.12 7.22 -15.67
C LEU A 70 12.05 6.03 -15.41
N ARG A 71 11.46 4.84 -15.23
CA ARG A 71 12.21 3.60 -15.05
C ARG A 71 12.99 3.21 -16.29
N ASN A 72 12.35 3.20 -17.47
CA ASN A 72 12.98 2.78 -18.73
C ASN A 72 14.11 3.71 -19.17
N LYS A 73 14.08 4.99 -18.76
CA LYS A 73 15.15 5.96 -19.00
C LYS A 73 16.26 5.93 -17.95
N GLY A 74 16.14 5.11 -16.90
CA GLY A 74 17.15 5.00 -15.85
C GLY A 74 17.20 6.20 -14.89
N TYR A 75 16.20 7.09 -14.91
CA TYR A 75 16.22 8.29 -14.08
C TYR A 75 16.02 8.00 -12.58
N ILE A 76 15.27 6.94 -12.24
CA ILE A 76 15.05 6.56 -10.83
C ILE A 76 16.33 6.08 -10.16
N PRO A 77 17.12 5.13 -10.72
CA PRO A 77 18.42 4.78 -10.16
C PRO A 77 19.36 5.97 -9.98
N SER A 78 19.51 6.85 -10.98
CA SER A 78 20.36 8.04 -10.88
C SER A 78 19.91 8.98 -9.76
N LEU A 79 18.60 9.21 -9.64
CA LEU A 79 18.04 9.97 -8.53
C LEU A 79 18.41 9.34 -7.19
N LEU A 80 18.17 8.05 -7.00
CA LEU A 80 18.35 7.41 -5.69
C LEU A 80 19.81 7.39 -5.27
N ASN A 81 20.73 7.12 -6.21
CA ASN A 81 22.16 7.21 -5.93
C ASN A 81 22.55 8.62 -5.47
N ASN A 82 22.10 9.66 -6.19
CA ASN A 82 22.36 11.05 -5.80
C ASN A 82 21.75 11.40 -4.44
N LEU A 83 20.52 10.95 -4.15
CA LEU A 83 19.87 11.21 -2.88
C LEU A 83 20.64 10.59 -1.71
N PHE A 84 21.11 9.34 -1.83
CA PHE A 84 21.87 8.70 -0.76
C PHE A 84 23.27 9.31 -0.56
N SER A 85 23.83 9.99 -1.57
CA SER A 85 25.04 10.81 -1.41
C SER A 85 24.77 12.17 -0.76
N LEU A 86 23.57 12.75 -0.95
CA LEU A 86 23.20 14.08 -0.46
C LEU A 86 22.49 14.06 0.90
N MET A 87 21.88 12.93 1.28
CA MET A 87 21.25 12.76 2.57
C MET A 87 22.29 12.46 3.65
N PRO A 88 22.14 13.04 4.85
CA PRO A 88 23.00 12.70 5.98
C PRO A 88 22.70 11.27 6.45
N LEU A 89 23.74 10.52 6.84
CA LEU A 89 23.59 9.19 7.44
C LEU A 89 22.67 9.19 8.67
N GLN A 90 22.71 10.29 9.43
CA GLN A 90 21.82 10.56 10.56
C GLN A 90 21.04 11.85 10.31
N PRO A 91 19.77 11.78 9.89
CA PRO A 91 18.98 12.92 9.45
C PRO A 91 18.38 13.73 10.60
N PHE A 92 19.10 13.89 11.71
CA PHE A 92 18.68 14.70 12.85
C PHE A 92 19.02 16.18 12.63
N LEU A 93 18.10 17.07 13.02
CA LEU A 93 18.32 18.51 12.88
C LEU A 93 19.29 19.10 13.91
N ASN A 94 19.37 18.46 15.08
CA ASN A 94 20.16 18.90 16.22
C ASN A 94 21.17 17.79 16.55
N SER A 95 22.34 17.80 15.92
CA SER A 95 23.36 16.78 16.12
C SER A 95 24.20 16.96 17.41
N GLY A 96 23.73 17.77 18.38
CA GLY A 96 24.56 18.28 19.47
C GLY A 96 23.98 18.22 20.90
N SER A 97 22.84 17.57 21.14
CA SER A 97 22.32 17.42 22.51
C SER A 97 22.04 15.95 22.83
N CYS A 98 23.08 15.23 23.24
CA CYS A 98 22.93 14.02 24.03
C CYS A 98 22.50 14.41 25.45
N GLY A 99 21.22 14.74 25.62
CA GLY A 99 20.71 15.16 26.91
C GLY A 99 19.22 15.42 26.87
N SER A 100 18.45 14.37 27.17
CA SER A 100 17.48 14.34 28.27
C SER A 100 16.35 13.37 27.97
N SER A 101 16.26 12.37 28.85
CA SER A 101 15.10 11.55 29.19
C SER A 101 13.75 12.21 28.87
N GLY A 102 12.98 11.58 28.01
CA GLY A 102 11.60 11.96 27.68
C GLY A 102 11.20 11.34 26.35
N SER A 103 9.99 10.80 26.26
CA SER A 103 9.44 10.08 25.10
C SER A 103 9.24 10.93 23.82
N ASP A 104 9.90 12.07 23.70
CA ASP A 104 9.77 12.99 22.57
C ASP A 104 10.77 12.59 21.47
N LYS A 105 10.24 12.14 20.34
CA LYS A 105 11.04 11.73 19.19
C LYS A 105 11.80 12.94 18.65
N GLN A 106 13.14 12.88 18.66
CA GLN A 106 14.01 13.93 18.13
C GLN A 106 13.61 14.30 16.68
N PRO A 107 13.49 15.60 16.35
CA PRO A 107 13.07 16.01 15.02
C PRO A 107 14.13 15.72 13.96
N THR A 108 13.67 15.24 12.82
CA THR A 108 14.48 14.85 11.66
C THR A 108 14.17 15.73 10.45
N PHE A 109 15.02 15.67 9.43
CA PHE A 109 14.74 16.28 8.13
C PHE A 109 13.46 15.73 7.47
N PHE A 110 13.02 14.51 7.82
CA PHE A 110 11.80 13.91 7.30
C PHE A 110 10.52 14.35 8.03
N THR A 111 10.62 14.66 9.33
CA THR A 111 9.46 15.02 10.16
C THR A 111 9.20 16.51 10.21
N THR A 112 10.19 17.32 9.86
CA THR A 112 10.04 18.78 9.84
C THR A 112 9.63 19.30 8.46
N PRO A 113 8.75 20.32 8.42
CA PRO A 113 8.31 20.91 7.17
C PRO A 113 9.49 21.59 6.45
N LEU A 114 9.59 21.34 5.16
CA LEU A 114 10.55 22.01 4.29
C LEU A 114 10.05 23.43 3.98
N LEU A 115 10.76 24.44 4.47
CA LEU A 115 10.44 25.86 4.24
C LEU A 115 11.45 26.46 3.26
N ILE A 116 11.02 26.69 2.03
CA ILE A 116 11.83 27.36 1.01
C ILE A 116 11.37 28.81 0.93
N ARG A 117 12.26 29.75 1.27
CA ARG A 117 11.99 31.19 1.17
C ARG A 117 12.78 31.76 -0.02
N PRO A 118 12.13 32.21 -1.10
CA PRO A 118 12.82 32.73 -2.28
C PRO A 118 13.74 33.92 -1.99
N ALA A 119 13.39 34.75 -1.00
CA ALA A 119 14.17 35.92 -0.59
C ALA A 119 15.09 35.65 0.63
N GLY A 120 15.15 34.42 1.13
CA GLY A 120 15.96 34.06 2.30
C GLY A 120 17.37 33.62 1.91
N MET A 121 18.34 33.81 2.82
CA MET A 121 19.67 33.22 2.65
C MET A 121 19.58 31.69 2.71
N ALA A 122 20.10 31.01 1.68
CA ALA A 122 20.17 29.57 1.67
C ALA A 122 21.12 29.09 2.77
N THR A 123 20.70 28.07 3.52
CA THR A 123 21.54 27.45 4.55
C THR A 123 22.17 26.17 4.02
N ALA A 124 23.30 25.76 4.60
CA ALA A 124 23.92 24.47 4.29
C ALA A 124 22.98 23.27 4.55
N ARG A 125 21.92 23.46 5.35
CA ARG A 125 20.90 22.44 5.65
C ARG A 125 19.87 22.26 4.54
N LEU A 126 19.80 23.18 3.56
CA LEU A 126 18.75 23.15 2.54
C LEU A 126 18.85 21.90 1.65
N ILE A 127 20.04 21.56 1.16
CA ILE A 127 20.27 20.37 0.32
C ILE A 127 19.89 19.07 1.05
N PRO A 128 20.42 18.76 2.25
CA PRO A 128 20.06 17.53 2.94
C PRO A 128 18.56 17.48 3.30
N HIS A 129 17.96 18.61 3.67
CA HIS A 129 16.52 18.68 3.95
C HIS A 129 15.68 18.39 2.68
N LEU A 130 16.04 19.01 1.56
CA LEU A 130 15.44 18.75 0.25
C LEU A 130 15.60 17.28 -0.16
N ALA A 131 16.80 16.72 -0.04
CA ALA A 131 17.09 15.34 -0.40
C ALA A 131 16.21 14.36 0.38
N CYS A 132 16.09 14.52 1.71
CA CYS A 132 15.17 13.72 2.53
C CYS A 132 13.70 13.86 2.05
N HIS A 133 13.24 15.08 1.76
CA HIS A 133 11.87 15.31 1.28
C HIS A 133 11.60 14.75 -0.13
N VAL A 134 12.61 14.73 -0.99
CA VAL A 134 12.52 14.12 -2.32
C VAL A 134 12.53 12.59 -2.18
N TYR A 135 13.37 12.02 -1.32
CA TYR A 135 13.37 10.58 -1.03
C TYR A 135 12.02 10.12 -0.49
N HIS A 136 11.46 10.82 0.49
CA HIS A 136 10.12 10.53 1.02
C HIS A 136 9.04 10.60 -0.08
N SER A 137 9.08 11.62 -0.94
CA SER A 137 8.15 11.69 -2.08
C SER A 137 8.36 10.57 -3.11
N ALA A 138 9.60 10.11 -3.31
CA ALA A 138 9.90 9.04 -4.24
C ALA A 138 9.40 7.68 -3.74
N VAL A 139 9.61 7.36 -2.45
CA VAL A 139 9.10 6.12 -1.86
C VAL A 139 7.57 6.06 -1.83
N SER A 140 6.89 7.18 -1.60
CA SER A 140 5.43 7.23 -1.58
C SER A 140 4.83 7.31 -2.99
N GLY A 141 5.51 7.99 -3.92
CA GLY A 141 5.00 8.24 -5.27
C GLY A 141 5.30 7.14 -6.27
N VAL A 142 6.46 6.48 -6.17
CA VAL A 142 6.90 5.45 -7.13
C VAL A 142 7.50 4.19 -6.47
N PRO A 143 6.83 3.60 -5.45
CA PRO A 143 7.39 2.50 -4.64
C PRO A 143 7.84 1.29 -5.48
N ALA A 144 7.17 1.03 -6.61
CA ALA A 144 7.53 -0.01 -7.57
C ALA A 144 8.97 0.12 -8.08
N ALA A 145 9.32 1.33 -8.49
CA ALA A 145 10.61 1.63 -9.09
C ALA A 145 11.70 1.64 -8.01
N ILE A 146 11.37 2.13 -6.81
CA ILE A 146 12.28 2.07 -5.65
C ILE A 146 12.62 0.62 -5.30
N ARG A 147 11.61 -0.27 -5.20
CA ARG A 147 11.84 -1.69 -4.95
C ARG A 147 12.70 -2.34 -6.03
N GLY A 148 12.43 -2.03 -7.30
CA GLY A 148 13.23 -2.53 -8.42
C GLY A 148 14.71 -2.13 -8.31
N TRP A 149 14.98 -0.86 -7.99
CA TRP A 149 16.34 -0.37 -7.74
C TRP A 149 16.97 -1.03 -6.52
N TYR A 150 16.27 -1.07 -5.39
CA TYR A 150 16.74 -1.66 -4.14
C TYR A 150 17.14 -3.13 -4.33
N MET A 151 16.32 -3.92 -5.02
CA MET A 151 16.61 -5.34 -5.30
C MET A 151 17.79 -5.54 -6.27
N ALA A 152 18.18 -4.51 -7.03
CA ALA A 152 19.31 -4.54 -7.95
C ALA A 152 20.64 -4.12 -7.31
N LEU A 153 20.62 -3.56 -6.10
CA LEU A 153 21.82 -3.19 -5.35
C LEU A 153 22.58 -4.42 -4.85
N ASP A 154 23.88 -4.26 -4.57
CA ASP A 154 24.68 -5.23 -3.83
C ASP A 154 24.23 -5.33 -2.37
N ARG A 155 24.53 -6.45 -1.70
CA ARG A 155 24.05 -6.73 -0.33
C ARG A 155 24.45 -5.67 0.70
N PRO A 156 25.70 -5.15 0.73
CA PRO A 156 26.07 -4.04 1.60
C PRO A 156 25.21 -2.79 1.38
N SER A 157 25.05 -2.36 0.13
CA SER A 157 24.21 -1.19 -0.21
C SER A 157 22.75 -1.41 0.16
N GLN A 158 22.21 -2.61 -0.05
CA GLN A 158 20.85 -2.97 0.39
C GLN A 158 20.71 -2.81 1.91
N ALA A 159 21.65 -3.32 2.70
CA ALA A 159 21.57 -3.24 4.16
C ALA A 159 21.56 -1.79 4.69
N LEU A 160 22.35 -0.90 4.07
CA LEU A 160 22.37 0.53 4.41
C LEU A 160 21.02 1.20 4.10
N VAL A 161 20.50 0.97 2.90
CA VAL A 161 19.20 1.51 2.47
C VAL A 161 18.08 0.96 3.35
N ASP A 162 18.09 -0.34 3.64
CA ASP A 162 17.09 -1.00 4.47
C ASP A 162 17.03 -0.42 5.89
N SER A 163 18.19 -0.31 6.55
CA SER A 163 18.30 0.25 7.89
C SER A 163 17.84 1.71 7.92
N PHE A 164 18.31 2.53 6.97
CA PHE A 164 17.96 3.95 6.89
C PHE A 164 16.45 4.14 6.68
N THR A 165 15.87 3.43 5.73
CA THR A 165 14.44 3.54 5.40
C THR A 165 13.57 3.03 6.54
N THR A 166 13.91 1.88 7.13
CA THR A 166 13.21 1.31 8.28
C THR A 166 13.16 2.29 9.45
N CYS A 167 14.26 2.98 9.73
CA CYS A 167 14.36 3.87 10.88
C CYS A 167 13.62 5.20 10.66
N PHE A 168 13.84 5.85 9.51
CA PHE A 168 13.44 7.25 9.33
C PHE A 168 12.23 7.47 8.44
N VAL A 169 11.91 6.52 7.55
CA VAL A 169 10.96 6.75 6.46
C VAL A 169 9.75 5.82 6.56
N SER A 170 9.96 4.52 6.79
CA SER A 170 8.89 3.53 6.92
C SER A 170 7.82 3.92 7.94
N PRO A 171 8.13 4.44 9.15
CA PRO A 171 7.10 4.86 10.10
C PRO A 171 6.18 5.96 9.55
N LEU A 172 6.74 6.89 8.76
CA LEU A 172 5.99 8.01 8.17
C LEU A 172 5.07 7.53 7.05
N VAL A 173 5.59 6.69 6.15
CA VAL A 173 4.82 6.12 5.04
C VAL A 173 3.69 5.23 5.57
N VAL A 174 3.98 4.37 6.54
CA VAL A 174 2.97 3.52 7.19
C VAL A 174 1.89 4.38 7.84
N GLN A 175 2.27 5.41 8.61
CA GLN A 175 1.30 6.31 9.23
C GLN A 175 0.42 7.01 8.20
N GLN A 176 1.01 7.48 7.10
CA GLN A 176 0.28 8.14 6.00
C GLN A 176 -0.71 7.18 5.31
N GLU A 177 -0.31 5.93 5.03
CA GLU A 177 -1.19 4.93 4.43
C GLU A 177 -2.36 4.58 5.36
N MET A 178 -2.07 4.38 6.66
CA MET A 178 -3.09 4.07 7.67
C MET A 178 -4.07 5.23 7.85
N ALA A 179 -3.59 6.48 7.87
CA ALA A 179 -4.43 7.68 7.94
C ALA A 179 -5.28 7.86 6.68
N THR A 180 -4.75 7.51 5.51
CA THR A 180 -5.51 7.54 4.26
C THR A 180 -6.60 6.48 4.25
N LEU A 181 -6.29 5.25 4.68
CA LEU A 181 -7.28 4.20 4.87
C LEU A 181 -8.38 4.60 5.86
N GLY A 182 -7.99 5.15 7.02
CA GLY A 182 -8.94 5.59 8.04
C GLY A 182 -9.93 6.66 7.56
N ARG A 183 -9.53 7.53 6.64
CA ARG A 183 -10.41 8.55 6.02
C ARG A 183 -11.30 8.01 4.90
N SER A 184 -10.99 6.83 4.35
CA SER A 184 -11.67 6.29 3.18
C SER A 184 -12.43 4.99 3.46
N VAL A 185 -12.68 4.66 4.74
CA VAL A 185 -13.39 3.44 5.15
C VAL A 185 -14.81 3.41 4.57
N GLU A 186 -15.48 4.56 4.46
CA GLU A 186 -16.85 4.64 3.91
C GLU A 186 -16.98 4.07 2.50
N VAL A 187 -15.90 4.10 1.70
CA VAL A 187 -15.85 3.54 0.34
C VAL A 187 -16.07 2.01 0.33
N LEU A 188 -15.86 1.35 1.46
CA LEU A 188 -15.88 -0.10 1.59
C LEU A 188 -17.22 -0.65 2.14
N GLY A 189 -18.23 0.20 2.33
CA GLY A 189 -19.59 -0.20 2.72
C GLY A 189 -19.60 -1.10 3.96
N ASP A 190 -20.22 -2.28 3.85
CA ASP A 190 -20.42 -3.22 4.96
C ASP A 190 -19.13 -3.91 5.47
N MET A 191 -17.97 -3.63 4.85
CA MET A 191 -16.70 -4.17 5.31
C MET A 191 -16.04 -3.25 6.32
N VAL A 192 -15.77 -3.78 7.52
CA VAL A 192 -15.09 -3.04 8.59
C VAL A 192 -13.58 -3.14 8.39
N VAL A 193 -12.89 -2.00 8.32
CA VAL A 193 -11.43 -1.93 8.24
C VAL A 193 -10.85 -1.33 9.51
N ARG A 194 -9.88 -2.03 10.10
CA ARG A 194 -9.17 -1.61 11.32
C ARG A 194 -7.69 -1.49 11.04
N CYS A 195 -7.14 -0.30 11.25
CA CYS A 195 -5.71 -0.05 11.12
C CYS A 195 -5.02 -0.20 12.48
N ARG A 196 -3.87 -0.89 12.52
CA ARG A 196 -3.02 -1.05 13.70
C ARG A 196 -1.60 -0.57 13.39
N PRO A 197 -1.33 0.75 13.45
CA PRO A 197 -0.04 1.32 13.04
C PRO A 197 1.16 0.73 13.78
N ALA A 198 1.04 0.49 15.08
CA ALA A 198 2.12 -0.09 15.90
C ALA A 198 2.51 -1.52 15.44
N ALA A 199 1.52 -2.31 14.99
CA ALA A 199 1.75 -3.66 14.47
C ALA A 199 2.04 -3.67 12.96
N ARG A 200 1.89 -2.53 12.27
CA ARG A 200 1.92 -2.40 10.81
C ARG A 200 0.88 -3.30 10.12
N GLU A 201 -0.30 -3.42 10.71
CA GLU A 201 -1.38 -4.30 10.21
C GLU A 201 -2.60 -3.50 9.78
N VAL A 202 -3.24 -3.94 8.71
CA VAL A 202 -4.61 -3.56 8.33
C VAL A 202 -5.46 -4.81 8.37
N VAL A 203 -6.48 -4.81 9.22
CA VAL A 203 -7.43 -5.92 9.37
C VAL A 203 -8.72 -5.54 8.66
N ALA A 204 -9.12 -6.36 7.69
CA ALA A 204 -10.40 -6.24 7.01
C ALA A 204 -11.35 -7.36 7.46
N LEU A 205 -12.52 -6.96 7.90
CA LEU A 205 -13.56 -7.82 8.46
C LEU A 205 -14.80 -7.70 7.60
N TYR A 206 -15.28 -8.82 7.08
CA TYR A 206 -16.50 -8.90 6.31
C TYR A 206 -17.49 -9.82 7.02
N THR A 207 -18.72 -9.36 7.24
CA THR A 207 -19.74 -10.13 7.96
C THR A 207 -20.82 -10.62 6.98
N VAL A 208 -21.16 -11.89 7.07
CA VAL A 208 -22.34 -12.51 6.42
C VAL A 208 -23.12 -13.20 7.52
N ASP A 209 -24.35 -12.75 7.77
CA ASP A 209 -25.14 -13.12 8.93
C ASP A 209 -24.37 -12.89 10.25
N GLU A 210 -24.10 -13.93 11.02
CA GLU A 210 -23.29 -13.89 12.25
C GLU A 210 -21.82 -14.31 12.01
N ALA A 211 -21.49 -14.75 10.79
CA ALA A 211 -20.18 -15.27 10.46
C ALA A 211 -19.27 -14.19 9.90
N ARG A 212 -18.07 -14.06 10.47
CA ARG A 212 -17.05 -13.07 10.06
C ARG A 212 -15.89 -13.69 9.27
N MET A 213 -15.64 -13.16 8.09
CA MET A 213 -14.43 -13.42 7.30
C MET A 213 -13.39 -12.35 7.61
N GLU A 214 -12.13 -12.77 7.78
CA GLU A 214 -11.05 -11.87 8.21
C GLU A 214 -9.82 -12.03 7.34
N LEU A 215 -9.29 -10.90 6.89
CA LEU A 215 -8.08 -10.76 6.10
C LEU A 215 -7.15 -9.77 6.81
N ILE A 216 -5.86 -10.09 6.90
CA ILE A 216 -4.85 -9.20 7.47
C ILE A 216 -3.80 -8.87 6.41
N LEU A 217 -3.57 -7.58 6.18
CA LEU A 217 -2.46 -7.06 5.39
C LEU A 217 -1.39 -6.54 6.35
N ARG A 218 -0.21 -7.17 6.33
CA ARG A 218 0.93 -6.75 7.17
C ARG A 218 1.98 -6.05 6.32
N LEU A 219 2.23 -4.79 6.61
CA LEU A 219 3.28 -4.01 5.96
C LEU A 219 4.64 -4.43 6.54
N ALA A 220 5.66 -4.51 5.68
CA ALA A 220 7.00 -4.87 6.10
C ALA A 220 7.60 -3.82 7.04
N VAL A 221 8.60 -4.23 7.84
CA VAL A 221 9.34 -3.30 8.73
C VAL A 221 9.98 -2.15 7.95
N ASN A 222 10.46 -2.45 6.74
CA ASN A 222 11.11 -1.57 5.78
C ASN A 222 10.15 -1.09 4.67
N HIS A 223 8.84 -1.08 4.91
CA HIS A 223 7.86 -0.65 3.90
C HIS A 223 8.19 0.78 3.39
N PRO A 224 8.17 1.06 2.08
CA PRO A 224 7.65 0.22 0.99
C PRO A 224 8.71 -0.62 0.25
N LEU A 225 9.91 -0.81 0.80
CA LEU A 225 10.95 -1.65 0.19
C LEU A 225 10.56 -3.15 0.25
N GLY A 226 10.12 -3.59 1.42
CA GLY A 226 9.54 -4.92 1.60
C GLY A 226 8.11 -4.99 1.05
N SER A 227 7.70 -6.18 0.62
CA SER A 227 6.33 -6.42 0.16
C SER A 227 5.34 -6.49 1.32
N VAL A 228 4.11 -6.05 1.05
CA VAL A 228 2.97 -6.25 1.96
C VAL A 228 2.59 -7.73 1.96
N GLN A 229 2.59 -8.34 3.15
CA GLN A 229 2.18 -9.73 3.35
C GLN A 229 0.67 -9.83 3.47
N VAL A 230 0.10 -10.81 2.77
CA VAL A 230 -1.33 -11.12 2.82
C VAL A 230 -1.51 -12.40 3.65
N GLU A 231 -2.00 -12.25 4.87
CA GLU A 231 -2.20 -13.32 5.83
C GLU A 231 -3.62 -13.90 5.71
N ASP A 232 -3.69 -15.23 5.66
CA ASP A 232 -4.94 -15.98 5.70
C ASP A 232 -5.36 -16.15 7.17
N HIS A 233 -6.32 -15.33 7.63
CA HIS A 233 -6.75 -15.36 9.04
C HIS A 233 -8.01 -16.19 9.25
N LYS A 234 -9.14 -15.83 8.61
CA LYS A 234 -10.40 -16.55 8.79
C LYS A 234 -11.23 -16.62 7.50
N ARG A 235 -11.20 -17.80 6.87
CA ARG A 235 -12.03 -18.16 5.70
C ARG A 235 -13.36 -18.78 6.15
N ILE A 236 -14.47 -18.34 5.55
CA ILE A 236 -15.83 -18.84 5.84
C ILE A 236 -16.61 -19.01 4.52
N GLY A 237 -17.37 -20.10 4.36
CA GLY A 237 -18.32 -20.26 3.23
C GLY A 237 -17.71 -20.38 1.82
N VAL A 238 -16.38 -20.40 1.71
CA VAL A 238 -15.62 -20.37 0.45
C VAL A 238 -14.72 -21.59 0.36
N SER A 239 -14.52 -22.17 -0.83
CA SER A 239 -13.58 -23.30 -1.00
C SER A 239 -12.13 -22.85 -0.85
N LEU A 240 -11.22 -23.78 -0.49
CA LEU A 240 -9.81 -23.42 -0.31
C LEU A 240 -9.17 -22.90 -1.61
N ALA A 241 -9.53 -23.50 -2.74
CA ALA A 241 -9.04 -23.07 -4.06
C ALA A 241 -9.51 -21.65 -4.42
N GLN A 242 -10.80 -21.35 -4.23
CA GLN A 242 -11.34 -20.01 -4.50
C GLN A 242 -10.69 -18.96 -3.61
N TRP A 243 -10.51 -19.26 -2.33
CA TRP A 243 -9.84 -18.38 -1.38
C TRP A 243 -8.38 -18.10 -1.77
N ARG A 244 -7.61 -19.14 -2.09
CA ARG A 244 -6.23 -19.00 -2.56
C ARG A 244 -6.12 -18.14 -3.82
N ASN A 245 -7.07 -18.26 -4.74
CA ASN A 245 -7.11 -17.42 -5.94
C ASN A 245 -7.33 -15.94 -5.61
N TRP A 246 -8.21 -15.63 -4.63
CA TRP A 246 -8.41 -14.24 -4.18
C TRP A 246 -7.15 -13.68 -3.50
N LEU A 247 -6.51 -14.46 -2.62
CA LEU A 247 -5.25 -14.05 -1.97
C LEU A 247 -4.11 -13.86 -2.97
N LEU A 248 -4.04 -14.69 -4.01
CA LEU A 248 -3.06 -14.53 -5.10
C LEU A 248 -3.31 -13.23 -5.89
N GLY A 249 -4.57 -12.92 -6.18
CA GLY A 249 -4.96 -11.65 -6.80
C GLY A 249 -4.50 -10.44 -5.98
N LEU A 250 -4.76 -10.46 -4.67
CA LEU A 250 -4.29 -9.44 -3.73
C LEU A 250 -2.77 -9.28 -3.74
N ARG A 251 -2.03 -10.39 -3.59
CA ARG A 251 -0.56 -10.38 -3.61
C ARG A 251 -0.01 -9.79 -4.91
N THR A 252 -0.65 -10.08 -6.04
CA THR A 252 -0.28 -9.55 -7.35
C THR A 252 -0.52 -8.04 -7.45
N MET A 253 -1.67 -7.57 -6.97
CA MET A 253 -2.02 -6.14 -6.96
C MET A 253 -1.06 -5.33 -6.07
N LEU A 254 -0.78 -5.83 -4.87
CA LEU A 254 0.13 -5.19 -3.92
C LEU A 254 1.58 -5.20 -4.44
N SER A 255 2.08 -6.37 -4.88
CA SER A 255 3.50 -6.54 -5.19
C SER A 255 3.89 -6.07 -6.60
N HIS A 256 3.09 -6.36 -7.63
CA HIS A 256 3.46 -6.03 -9.02
C HIS A 256 2.89 -4.70 -9.47
N ARG A 257 1.64 -4.41 -9.11
CA ARG A 257 0.94 -3.19 -9.57
C ARG A 257 1.08 -2.02 -8.60
N ASN A 258 1.67 -2.22 -7.42
CA ASN A 258 1.77 -1.22 -6.35
C ASN A 258 0.42 -0.54 -6.08
N THR A 259 -0.63 -1.36 -6.09
CA THR A 259 -1.98 -0.87 -5.93
C THR A 259 -2.18 -0.39 -4.48
N PRO A 260 -2.77 0.80 -4.26
CA PRO A 260 -3.06 1.27 -2.91
C PRO A 260 -3.81 0.24 -2.07
N LEU A 261 -3.54 0.19 -0.76
CA LEU A 261 -4.17 -0.76 0.16
C LEU A 261 -5.70 -0.72 0.07
N LEU A 262 -6.27 0.49 -0.01
CA LEU A 262 -7.72 0.70 -0.14
C LEU A 262 -8.30 -0.03 -1.36
N ARG A 263 -7.67 0.12 -2.53
CA ARG A 263 -8.12 -0.50 -3.78
C ARG A 263 -7.92 -2.01 -3.75
N SER A 264 -6.85 -2.48 -3.11
CA SER A 264 -6.63 -3.91 -2.89
C SER A 264 -7.73 -4.52 -2.00
N LEU A 265 -8.10 -3.84 -0.91
CA LEU A 265 -9.20 -4.25 -0.05
C LEU A 265 -10.56 -4.21 -0.76
N ALA A 266 -10.81 -3.20 -1.60
CA ALA A 266 -12.02 -3.12 -2.42
C ALA A 266 -12.14 -4.31 -3.41
N PHE A 267 -11.02 -4.75 -4.00
CA PHE A 267 -10.99 -5.96 -4.84
C PHE A 267 -11.37 -7.22 -4.04
N TRP A 268 -10.84 -7.35 -2.82
CA TRP A 268 -11.22 -8.47 -1.96
C TRP A 268 -12.71 -8.44 -1.61
N LYS A 269 -13.22 -7.28 -1.18
CA LYS A 269 -14.66 -7.07 -0.93
C LYS A 269 -15.50 -7.47 -2.14
N GLN A 270 -15.15 -7.01 -3.34
CA GLN A 270 -15.91 -7.31 -4.55
C GLN A 270 -16.02 -8.83 -4.79
N ASN A 271 -14.96 -9.59 -4.54
CA ASN A 271 -14.98 -11.05 -4.66
C ASN A 271 -15.90 -11.70 -3.62
N VAL A 272 -15.88 -11.20 -2.37
CA VAL A 272 -16.77 -11.66 -1.30
C VAL A 272 -18.23 -11.32 -1.63
N ASP A 273 -18.53 -10.07 -1.99
CA ASP A 273 -19.85 -9.62 -2.42
C ASP A 273 -20.38 -10.51 -3.55
N GLN A 274 -19.57 -10.75 -4.58
CA GLN A 274 -19.93 -11.58 -5.72
C GLN A 274 -20.20 -13.04 -5.32
N LYS A 275 -19.49 -13.56 -4.32
CA LYS A 275 -19.69 -14.94 -3.83
C LYS A 275 -21.05 -15.13 -3.18
N PHE A 276 -21.52 -14.14 -2.42
CA PHE A 276 -22.75 -14.22 -1.64
C PHE A 276 -23.95 -13.54 -2.31
N ARG A 277 -23.74 -12.83 -3.42
CA ARG A 277 -24.81 -12.22 -4.21
C ARG A 277 -25.82 -13.28 -4.67
N GLY A 278 -27.09 -13.10 -4.27
CA GLY A 278 -28.20 -13.96 -4.67
C GLY A 278 -28.19 -15.36 -4.05
N VAL A 279 -27.37 -15.59 -3.01
CA VAL A 279 -27.43 -16.84 -2.25
C VAL A 279 -28.62 -16.77 -1.31
N GLU A 280 -29.60 -17.64 -1.55
CA GLU A 280 -30.78 -17.78 -0.68
C GLU A 280 -30.38 -18.34 0.69
N GLU A 281 -31.06 -17.86 1.73
CA GLU A 281 -30.97 -18.39 3.09
C GLU A 281 -31.60 -19.78 3.22
N CYS A 282 -31.22 -20.51 4.27
CA CYS A 282 -31.85 -21.77 4.61
C CYS A 282 -33.23 -21.54 5.23
N TYR A 283 -34.26 -22.20 4.70
CA TYR A 283 -35.64 -22.04 5.18
C TYR A 283 -35.95 -22.76 6.52
N ILE A 284 -34.94 -23.27 7.22
CA ILE A 284 -35.09 -23.84 8.57
C ILE A 284 -34.45 -22.92 9.62
N CYS A 285 -33.22 -22.47 9.38
CA CYS A 285 -32.49 -21.64 10.34
C CYS A 285 -32.41 -20.15 9.94
N TYR A 286 -32.90 -19.78 8.76
CA TYR A 286 -32.93 -18.41 8.24
C TYR A 286 -31.55 -17.75 8.07
N TYR A 287 -30.48 -18.55 7.97
CA TYR A 287 -29.13 -18.07 7.70
C TYR A 287 -28.63 -18.56 6.34
N VAL A 288 -27.82 -17.75 5.67
CA VAL A 288 -27.03 -18.13 4.48
C VAL A 288 -25.92 -19.09 4.88
N LEU A 289 -25.28 -18.88 6.03
CA LEU A 289 -24.24 -19.75 6.56
C LEU A 289 -24.74 -20.54 7.75
N HIS A 290 -24.57 -21.85 7.73
CA HIS A 290 -24.91 -22.68 8.89
C HIS A 290 -24.03 -22.33 10.09
N GLY A 291 -24.62 -22.14 11.27
CA GLY A 291 -23.94 -21.58 12.45
C GLY A 291 -22.71 -22.34 12.96
N THR A 292 -22.58 -23.65 12.67
CA THR A 292 -21.43 -24.45 13.15
C THR A 292 -20.38 -24.78 12.09
N ASN A 293 -20.80 -25.09 10.87
CA ASN A 293 -19.92 -25.59 9.81
C ASN A 293 -19.75 -24.59 8.67
N HIS A 294 -20.45 -23.46 8.74
CA HIS A 294 -20.40 -22.36 7.77
C HIS A 294 -20.60 -22.79 6.31
N GLN A 295 -21.37 -23.85 6.10
CA GLN A 295 -21.73 -24.29 4.76
C GLN A 295 -22.94 -23.49 4.25
N LEU A 296 -22.98 -23.31 2.94
CA LEU A 296 -24.13 -22.74 2.23
C LEU A 296 -25.28 -23.77 2.11
N PRO A 297 -26.53 -23.32 1.99
CA PRO A 297 -27.65 -24.22 1.75
C PRO A 297 -27.56 -24.77 0.32
N LYS A 298 -27.40 -26.09 0.22
CA LYS A 298 -27.15 -26.79 -1.05
C LYS A 298 -28.27 -27.76 -1.43
N LEU A 299 -29.07 -28.19 -0.45
CA LEU A 299 -30.14 -29.15 -0.69
C LEU A 299 -31.40 -28.40 -1.12
N LEU A 300 -31.86 -28.68 -2.33
CA LEU A 300 -33.02 -28.04 -2.95
C LEU A 300 -34.21 -28.99 -2.94
N CYS A 301 -35.35 -28.58 -2.40
CA CYS A 301 -36.59 -29.34 -2.56
C CYS A 301 -37.00 -29.36 -4.03
N ARG A 302 -37.25 -30.54 -4.59
CA ARG A 302 -37.64 -30.68 -6.01
C ARG A 302 -39.00 -30.05 -6.33
N THR A 303 -39.90 -29.98 -5.35
CA THR A 303 -41.25 -29.45 -5.50
C THR A 303 -41.29 -27.93 -5.32
N CYS A 304 -40.98 -27.42 -4.12
CA CYS A 304 -41.09 -25.99 -3.81
C CYS A 304 -39.84 -25.16 -4.14
N LYS A 305 -38.75 -25.80 -4.60
CA LYS A 305 -37.47 -25.17 -4.96
C LYS A 305 -36.79 -24.38 -3.85
N LYS A 306 -37.19 -24.54 -2.59
CA LYS A 306 -36.52 -23.90 -1.44
C LYS A 306 -35.28 -24.68 -1.02
N LYS A 307 -34.27 -23.95 -0.52
CA LYS A 307 -32.95 -24.50 -0.17
C LYS A 307 -32.75 -24.66 1.33
N PHE A 308 -31.95 -25.66 1.68
CA PHE A 308 -31.64 -26.02 3.06
C PHE A 308 -30.15 -26.36 3.24
N HIS A 309 -29.60 -26.06 4.42
CA HIS A 309 -28.33 -26.67 4.84
C HIS A 309 -28.52 -28.17 5.05
N SER A 310 -27.52 -28.96 4.67
CA SER A 310 -27.55 -30.41 4.87
C SER A 310 -27.76 -30.78 6.33
N ALA A 311 -27.11 -30.07 7.26
CA ALA A 311 -27.25 -30.30 8.68
C ALA A 311 -28.66 -29.97 9.22
N CYS A 312 -29.26 -28.85 8.81
CA CYS A 312 -30.62 -28.48 9.21
C CYS A 312 -31.65 -29.49 8.71
N LEU A 313 -31.56 -29.89 7.44
CA LEU A 313 -32.51 -30.82 6.85
C LEU A 313 -32.37 -32.22 7.44
N TYR A 314 -31.15 -32.69 7.69
CA TYR A 314 -30.91 -33.97 8.34
C TYR A 314 -31.47 -34.00 9.76
N LYS A 315 -31.26 -32.93 10.54
CA LYS A 315 -31.85 -32.79 11.87
C LYS A 315 -33.38 -32.82 11.81
N TRP A 316 -33.98 -32.14 10.82
CA TRP A 316 -35.42 -32.16 10.59
C TRP A 316 -35.94 -33.59 10.36
N PHE A 317 -35.36 -34.33 9.41
CA PHE A 317 -35.79 -35.70 9.10
C PHE A 317 -35.69 -36.65 10.30
N ASN A 318 -34.62 -36.53 11.08
CA ASN A 318 -34.47 -37.34 12.29
C ASN A 318 -35.50 -36.98 13.36
N SER A 319 -35.84 -35.69 13.50
CA SER A 319 -36.83 -35.25 14.49
C SER A 319 -38.28 -35.54 14.09
N SER A 320 -38.60 -35.51 12.80
CA SER A 320 -39.93 -35.77 12.26
C SER A 320 -40.19 -37.25 11.95
N ASN A 321 -39.13 -38.08 12.01
CA ASN A 321 -39.13 -39.48 11.59
C ASN A 321 -39.66 -39.68 10.14
N ASN A 322 -39.44 -38.69 9.26
CA ASN A 322 -39.86 -38.74 7.85
C ASN A 322 -39.02 -37.80 6.97
N SER A 323 -38.70 -38.24 5.76
CA SER A 323 -37.91 -37.51 4.75
C SER A 323 -38.74 -36.53 3.92
N THR A 324 -39.65 -35.77 4.55
CA THR A 324 -40.51 -34.80 3.85
C THR A 324 -40.03 -33.37 4.03
N CYS A 325 -40.21 -32.56 2.98
CA CYS A 325 -39.84 -31.15 2.96
C CYS A 325 -40.55 -30.38 4.10
N PRO A 326 -39.84 -29.59 4.93
CA PRO A 326 -40.44 -28.82 6.02
C PRO A 326 -41.55 -27.85 5.57
N LEU A 327 -41.49 -27.38 4.33
CA LEU A 327 -42.41 -26.35 3.81
C LEU A 327 -43.61 -26.93 3.06
N CYS A 328 -43.37 -27.84 2.11
CA CYS A 328 -44.44 -28.35 1.23
C CYS A 328 -44.81 -29.82 1.52
N ARG A 329 -44.17 -30.47 2.50
CA ARG A 329 -44.42 -31.85 2.93
C ARG A 329 -44.30 -32.94 1.85
N SER A 330 -43.83 -32.60 0.64
CA SER A 330 -43.49 -33.60 -0.37
C SER A 330 -42.27 -34.40 0.06
N LEU A 331 -42.16 -35.65 -0.37
CA LEU A 331 -40.93 -36.45 -0.22
C LEU A 331 -39.75 -35.69 -0.85
N PHE A 332 -38.62 -35.65 -0.15
CA PHE A 332 -37.46 -34.83 -0.53
C PHE A 332 -36.56 -35.52 -1.56
#